data_AF-E0UPQ8-F1
#
_entry.id   AF-E0UPQ8-F1
#
_cell.length_a   1.000
_cell.length_b   1.000
_cell.length_c   1.000
_cell.angle_alpha   90.00
_cell.angle_beta   90.00
_cell.angle_gamma   90.00
#
_symmetry.space_group_name_H-M   'P 1'
#
loop_
_entity.id
_entity.type
_entity.pdbx_description
1 polymer ?
#
loop_
_entity_poly.entity_id
_entity_poly.type
_entity_poly.pdbx_seq_one_letter_code
_entity_poly.pdbx_strand_id
1 'polypeptide(L)' 'MRDFRTIIEVLKEHIADGTKAKVYDKDVANLLHISQSKFATIKKRNSTPFVEILEYCHQKGLCCSEIFFD' A
#
# COMPACT_ATOMS: atom_id res chain seq x y z
N MET A 1 -12.83 7.48 3.29
CA MET A 1 -11.52 7.18 2.67
C MET A 1 -10.59 6.79 3.80
N ARG A 2 -9.98 5.61 3.70
CA ARG A 2 -9.08 5.05 4.71
C ARG A 2 -7.85 5.94 4.90
N ASP A 3 -7.32 5.98 6.11
CA ASP A 3 -6.01 6.60 6.34
C ASP A 3 -4.88 5.72 5.79
N PHE A 4 -3.69 6.30 5.67
CA PHE A 4 -2.58 5.59 5.04
C PHE A 4 -2.16 4.33 5.83
N ARG A 5 -2.31 4.29 7.16
CA ARG A 5 -1.97 3.10 7.94
C ARG A 5 -2.93 1.96 7.66
N THR A 6 -4.23 2.24 7.54
CA THR A 6 -5.21 1.23 7.15
C THR A 6 -4.97 0.77 5.70
N ILE A 7 -4.67 1.68 4.79
CA ILE A 7 -4.32 1.34 3.40
C ILE A 7 -3.11 0.40 3.35
N ILE A 8 -2.10 0.61 4.19
CA ILE A 8 -0.93 -0.29 4.25
C ILE A 8 -1.34 -1.72 4.61
N GLU A 9 -2.27 -1.90 5.54
CA GLU A 9 -2.72 -3.26 5.91
C GLU A 9 -3.52 -3.91 4.78
N VAL A 10 -4.39 -3.17 4.09
CA VAL A 10 -5.10 -3.66 2.89
C VAL A 10 -4.10 -4.06 1.79
N LEU A 11 -3.07 -3.24 1.54
CA LEU A 11 -2.02 -3.59 0.58
C LEU A 11 -1.23 -4.84 1.00
N LYS A 12 -0.98 -5.04 2.30
CA LYS A 12 -0.33 -6.26 2.80
C LYS A 12 -1.20 -7.50 2.57
N GLU A 13 -2.51 -7.39 2.76
CA GLU A 13 -3.45 -8.47 2.47
C GLU A 13 -3.44 -8.84 0.98
N HIS A 14 -3.43 -7.84 0.08
CA HIS A 14 -3.29 -8.06 -1.36
C HIS A 14 -1.95 -8.71 -1.72
N ILE A 15 -0.83 -8.32 -1.08
CA ILE A 15 0.48 -8.95 -1.31
C ILE A 15 0.50 -10.39 -0.79
N ALA A 16 -0.16 -10.65 0.33
CA ALA A 16 -0.20 -11.99 0.93
C ALA A 16 -0.99 -12.97 0.06
N ASP A 17 -1.95 -12.50 -0.75
CA ASP A 17 -2.71 -13.29 -1.72
C ASP A 17 -3.29 -14.59 -1.12
N GLY A 18 -3.91 -14.47 0.06
CA GLY A 18 -4.48 -15.60 0.79
C GLY A 18 -3.47 -16.55 1.44
N THR A 19 -2.17 -16.31 1.30
CA THR A 19 -1.12 -17.06 2.01
C THR A 19 -0.92 -16.53 3.43
N LYS A 20 -0.35 -17.36 4.31
CA LYS A 20 0.06 -16.94 5.67
C LYS A 20 1.43 -16.24 5.70
N ALA A 21 1.90 -15.75 4.55
CA ALA A 21 3.19 -15.08 4.47
C ALA A 21 3.15 -13.75 5.22
N LYS A 22 4.14 -13.51 6.08
CA LYS A 22 4.26 -12.24 6.79
C LYS A 22 4.78 -11.18 5.82
N VAL A 23 3.93 -10.21 5.48
CA VAL A 23 4.27 -9.06 4.65
C VAL A 23 4.72 -7.90 5.53
N TYR A 24 5.85 -7.30 5.19
CA TYR A 24 6.47 -6.20 5.92
C TYR A 24 6.28 -4.87 5.19
N ASP A 25 6.48 -3.76 5.91
CA ASP A 25 6.45 -2.42 5.33
C ASP A 25 7.43 -2.24 4.15
N LYS A 26 8.58 -2.93 4.17
CA LYS A 26 9.54 -2.91 3.06
C LYS A 26 8.96 -3.50 1.77
N ASP A 27 8.04 -4.47 1.89
CA ASP A 27 7.42 -5.12 0.74
C ASP A 27 6.39 -4.18 0.10
N VAL A 28 5.63 -3.46 0.94
CA VAL A 28 4.73 -2.39 0.50
C VAL A 28 5.51 -1.23 -0.12
N ALA A 29 6.66 -0.85 0.45
CA ALA A 29 7.51 0.19 -0.13
C ALA A 29 8.01 -0.20 -1.53
N ASN A 30 8.46 -1.44 -1.70
CA ASN A 30 8.88 -1.98 -3.00
C ASN A 30 7.74 -2.02 -4.01
N LEU A 31 6.54 -2.45 -3.58
CA LEU A 31 5.32 -2.49 -4.39
C LEU A 31 4.95 -1.12 -4.96
N LEU A 32 5.06 -0.08 -4.13
CA LEU A 32 4.76 1.30 -4.50
C LEU A 32 5.94 2.01 -5.19
N HIS A 33 7.04 1.30 -5.49
CA HIS A 33 8.26 1.87 -6.05
C HIS A 33 8.83 3.05 -5.24
N ILE A 34 8.68 3.00 -3.92
CA ILE A 34 9.15 4.02 -2.98
C ILE A 34 10.31 3.43 -2.15
N SER A 35 11.36 4.23 -1.91
CA SER A 35 12.43 3.81 -0.99
C SER A 35 11.89 3.60 0.44
N GLN A 36 12.46 2.64 1.18
CA GLN A 36 12.02 2.36 2.56
C GLN A 36 12.10 3.60 3.47
N SER A 37 13.08 4.48 3.26
CA SER A 37 13.22 5.73 4.01
C SER A 37 12.11 6.75 3.68
N LYS A 38 11.76 6.91 2.40
CA LYS A 38 10.62 7.75 1.99
C LYS A 38 9.32 7.17 2.55
N PHE A 39 9.11 5.86 2.43
CA PHE A 39 7.94 5.15 2.98
C PHE A 39 7.78 5.37 4.49
N ALA A 40 8.85 5.18 5.28
CA ALA A 40 8.82 5.40 6.72
C ALA A 40 8.44 6.85 7.08
N THR A 41 8.92 7.82 6.29
CA THR A 41 8.63 9.24 6.47
C THR A 41 7.15 9.56 6.20
N ILE A 42 6.61 9.11 5.07
CA ILE A 42 5.19 9.34 4.72
C ILE A 42 4.25 8.61 5.68
N LYS A 43 4.59 7.38 6.12
CA LYS A 43 3.85 6.62 7.13
C LYS A 43 3.82 7.36 8.48
N LYS A 44 4.96 7.89 8.93
CA LYS A 44 5.05 8.69 10.16
C LYS A 44 4.16 9.94 10.10
N ARG A 45 4.12 10.61 8.94
CA ARG A 45 3.27 11.79 8.70
C ARG A 45 1.81 11.46 8.39
N ASN A 46 1.48 10.16 8.29
CA ASN A 46 0.17 9.67 7.84
C ASN A 46 -0.27 10.29 6.50
N SER A 47 0.67 10.54 5.60
CA SER A 47 0.41 11.09 4.28
C SER A 47 0.27 9.97 3.25
N THR A 48 -0.83 9.97 2.51
CA THR A 48 -1.12 8.93 1.51
C THR A 48 -0.38 9.23 0.19
N PRO A 49 0.46 8.32 -0.32
CA PRO A 49 1.11 8.44 -1.63
C PRO A 49 0.11 8.04 -2.74
N PHE A 50 -0.83 8.93 -3.05
CA PHE A 50 -1.94 8.62 -3.96
C PHE A 50 -1.48 8.19 -5.36
N VAL A 51 -0.48 8.88 -5.92
CA VAL A 51 0.02 8.58 -7.27
C VAL A 51 0.58 7.16 -7.33
N GLU A 52 1.45 6.81 -6.39
CA GLU A 52 2.09 5.50 -6.36
C GLU A 52 1.09 4.35 -6.14
N ILE A 53 0.05 4.58 -5.32
CA ILE A 53 -1.01 3.58 -5.11
C ILE A 53 -1.89 3.44 -6.37
N LEU A 54 -2.22 4.54 -7.05
CA LEU A 54 -3.02 4.51 -8.28
C LEU A 54 -2.27 3.83 -9.43
N GLU A 55 -0.97 4.09 -9.56
CA GLU A 55 -0.11 3.40 -10.52
C GLU A 55 -0.06 1.90 -10.24
N TYR A 56 0.08 1.51 -8.97
CA TYR A 56 0.01 0.10 -8.57
C TYR A 56 -1.34 -0.55 -8.94
N CYS A 57 -2.46 0.12 -8.64
CA CYS A 57 -3.79 -0.37 -8.99
C CYS A 57 -3.93 -0.56 -10.50
N HIS A 58 -3.46 0.40 -11.30
CA HIS A 58 -3.47 0.31 -12.76
C HIS A 58 -2.65 -0.89 -13.27
N GLN A 59 -1.44 -1.07 -12.75
CA GLN A 59 -0.55 -2.18 -13.15
C GLN A 59 -1.11 -3.56 -12.81
N LYS A 60 -1.84 -3.68 -11.69
CA LYS A 60 -2.42 -4.95 -11.23
C LYS A 60 -3.87 -5.16 -11.66
N GLY A 61 -4.51 -4.18 -12.30
CA GLY A 61 -5.93 -4.22 -12.64
C GLY A 61 -6.85 -4.24 -11.41
N LEU A 62 -6.41 -3.63 -10.30
CA LEU A 62 -7.16 -3.59 -9.04
C LEU A 62 -8.14 -2.42 -9.02
N CYS A 63 -9.29 -2.62 -8.37
CA CYS A 63 -10.23 -1.52 -8.16
C CYS A 63 -9.73 -0.60 -7.04
N CYS A 64 -9.57 0.69 -7.34
CA CYS A 64 -9.09 1.65 -6.35
C CYS A 64 -10.05 1.79 -5.16
N SER A 65 -11.36 1.55 -5.37
CA SER A 65 -12.32 1.62 -4.27
C SER A 65 -12.01 0.60 -3.18
N GLU A 66 -11.60 -0.61 -3.56
CA GLU A 66 -11.23 -1.69 -2.64
C GLU A 66 -10.02 -1.35 -1.77
N ILE A 67 -9.15 -0.46 -2.25
CA ILE A 67 -7.98 0.02 -1.50
C ILE A 67 -8.34 1.20 -0.60
N PHE A 68 -9.04 2.21 -1.14
CA PHE A 68 -9.24 3.50 -0.48
C PHE A 68 -10.52 3.59 0.38
N PHE A 69 -11.49 2.69 0.19
CA PHE A 69 -12.83 2.77 0.78
C PHE A 69 -13.32 1.39 1.23
N ASP A 70 -14.29 1.38 2.14
CA ASP A 70 -15.07 0.18 2.50
C ASP A 70 -16.22 -0.05 1.51
#